data_AF-A0A2Z6P826-F1
#
_entry.id   AF-A0A2Z6P826-F1
#
_cell.length_a   1.000
_cell.length_b   1.000
_cell.length_c   1.000
_cell.angle_alpha   90.00
_cell.angle_beta   90.00
_cell.angle_gamma   90.00
#
_symmetry.space_group_name_H-M   'P 1'
#
loop_
_entity.id
_entity.type
_entity.pdbx_description
1 polymer ?
#
loop_
_entity_poly.entity_id
_entity_poly.type
_entity_poly.pdbx_seq_one_letter_code
_entity_poly.pdbx_strand_id
1 'polypeptide(L)'
;MCCGRRFIENSGNFMFKDVKGGFVTVTQNFMEDELGGIWRLKDECGNRHIVKFNNSSKSDFFVIDGMIQLRQFYGLTGSHLLLFGYKGNKKFRLTVFKKEVEEYSFPAFHSQSRKPKTQKFVVTLTKYTASKSELLLKKDFAEFMRGCKQHKSLYFMGPSSSFVPCKLLNWEGRRSSVKFGSGWKKFCADSGFKAGDVLTFECKDAKKSRIIFVTKTSK
;
A
#
# COMPACT_ATOMS: atom_id res chain seq x y z
N MET A 1 -26.80 26.04 -5.72
CA MET A 1 -27.07 25.32 -4.46
C MET A 1 -25.91 24.36 -4.19
N CYS A 2 -25.18 24.63 -3.12
CA CYS A 2 -24.02 23.85 -2.65
C CYS A 2 -24.45 22.55 -1.96
N CYS A 3 -23.63 21.50 -2.07
CA CYS A 3 -23.22 20.61 -0.97
C CYS A 3 -22.19 19.64 -1.56
N GLY A 4 -20.90 19.72 -1.29
CA GLY A 4 -20.28 19.70 0.02
C GLY A 4 -19.22 18.58 -0.06
N ARG A 5 -17.97 18.94 -0.34
CA ARG A 5 -16.85 18.00 -0.12
C ARG A 5 -15.86 18.69 0.80
N ARG A 6 -15.70 18.06 1.95
CA ARG A 6 -14.87 18.47 3.07
C ARG A 6 -13.46 18.79 2.60
N PHE A 7 -12.99 19.93 3.05
CA PHE A 7 -11.56 20.24 3.18
C PHE A 7 -10.87 19.11 3.95
N ILE A 8 -9.75 18.64 3.42
CA ILE A 8 -8.69 18.00 4.21
C ILE A 8 -7.40 18.74 3.86
N GLU A 9 -6.66 19.11 4.90
CA GLU A 9 -5.58 20.09 4.89
C GLU A 9 -4.45 19.81 3.91
N ASN A 10 -3.93 20.93 3.38
CA ASN A 10 -2.83 21.06 2.46
C ASN A 10 -1.50 20.60 3.07
N SER A 11 -1.10 19.36 2.83
CA SER A 11 0.32 18.97 2.77
C SER A 11 0.50 17.60 2.10
N GLY A 12 0.74 17.60 0.78
CA GLY A 12 1.14 16.40 0.06
C GLY A 12 2.66 16.28 0.03
N ASN A 13 3.20 15.14 0.47
CA ASN A 13 4.60 14.75 0.24
C ASN A 13 4.62 13.68 -0.86
N PHE A 14 5.41 13.91 -1.90
CA PHE A 14 5.59 12.99 -3.02
C PHE A 14 6.95 12.31 -2.92
N MET A 15 7.01 10.98 -2.96
CA MET A 15 8.27 10.23 -2.90
C MET A 15 8.53 9.50 -4.22
N PHE A 16 9.72 9.68 -4.78
CA PHE A 16 10.12 9.19 -6.10
C PHE A 16 11.37 8.34 -6.00
N LYS A 17 11.46 7.28 -6.81
CA LYS A 17 12.74 6.63 -7.13
C LYS A 17 13.07 6.98 -8.57
N ASP A 18 14.17 7.69 -8.77
CA ASP A 18 14.68 8.04 -10.09
C ASP A 18 15.39 6.83 -10.69
N VAL A 19 14.75 6.12 -11.63
CA VAL A 19 15.33 4.96 -12.33
C VAL A 19 15.95 5.44 -13.64
N LYS A 20 17.29 5.48 -13.71
CA LYS A 20 18.08 5.71 -14.94
C LYS A 20 17.41 6.63 -15.98
N GLY A 21 17.06 7.86 -15.59
CA GLY A 21 16.59 8.89 -16.51
C GLY A 21 15.10 8.84 -16.87
N GLY A 22 14.27 8.09 -16.15
CA GLY A 22 12.83 8.13 -16.36
C GLY A 22 12.01 7.53 -15.22
N PHE A 23 10.77 8.01 -15.14
CA PHE A 23 9.63 7.53 -14.36
C PHE A 23 9.45 8.07 -12.94
N VAL A 24 8.24 8.56 -12.75
CA VAL A 24 7.74 9.38 -11.64
C VAL A 24 6.39 8.78 -11.26
N THR A 25 6.02 8.73 -9.98
CA THR A 25 4.67 8.30 -9.58
C THR A 25 4.17 9.20 -8.47
N VAL A 26 2.98 9.75 -8.71
CA VAL A 26 2.24 10.57 -7.75
C VAL A 26 1.56 9.65 -6.74
N THR A 27 1.83 9.83 -5.46
CA THR A 27 1.09 9.18 -4.37
C THR A 27 0.22 10.22 -3.68
N GLN A 28 -1.10 10.00 -3.73
CA GLN A 28 -2.24 10.74 -3.17
C GLN A 28 -2.96 11.73 -4.10
N ASN A 29 -4.30 11.64 -4.00
CA ASN A 29 -5.32 12.41 -4.72
C ASN A 29 -5.07 13.91 -4.60
N PHE A 30 -4.81 14.56 -5.73
CA PHE A 30 -4.82 16.01 -5.87
C PHE A 30 -5.70 16.38 -7.07
N MET A 31 -6.23 17.61 -7.05
CA MET A 31 -6.78 18.23 -8.25
C MET A 31 -5.60 18.46 -9.22
N GLU A 32 -5.55 17.73 -10.33
CA GLU A 32 -4.48 17.79 -11.35
C GLU A 32 -4.25 19.22 -11.88
N ASP A 33 -5.26 20.07 -11.79
CA ASP A 33 -5.26 21.45 -12.27
C ASP A 33 -4.30 22.38 -11.50
N GLU A 34 -3.93 22.07 -10.25
CA GLU A 34 -3.11 22.96 -9.41
C GLU A 34 -1.60 22.80 -9.58
N LEU A 35 -1.14 21.64 -10.05
CA LEU A 35 0.30 21.32 -10.10
C LEU A 35 1.02 22.12 -11.19
N GLY A 36 0.33 22.41 -12.31
CA GLY A 36 0.89 23.07 -13.47
C GLY A 36 2.07 22.33 -14.11
N GLY A 37 2.57 22.84 -15.25
CA GLY A 37 3.64 22.18 -16.01
C GLY A 37 5.07 22.46 -15.58
N ILE A 38 5.29 23.35 -14.59
CA ILE A 38 6.64 23.77 -14.17
C ILE A 38 6.69 23.83 -12.64
N TRP A 39 7.57 23.03 -12.05
CA TRP A 39 7.75 22.94 -10.60
C TRP A 39 9.03 23.65 -10.17
N ARG A 40 8.91 24.48 -9.13
CA ARG A 40 10.03 25.17 -8.50
C ARG A 40 10.41 24.43 -7.22
N LEU A 41 11.56 23.75 -7.27
CA LEU A 41 12.08 22.95 -6.18
C LEU A 41 13.07 23.77 -5.36
N LYS A 42 13.02 23.64 -4.03
CA LYS A 42 14.02 24.20 -3.12
C LYS A 42 14.41 23.17 -2.07
N ASP A 43 15.70 22.89 -1.93
CA ASP A 43 16.18 21.99 -0.87
C ASP A 43 16.36 22.70 0.48
N GLU A 44 16.81 21.96 1.49
CA GLU A 44 17.06 22.47 2.85
C GLU A 44 18.26 23.44 2.90
N CYS A 45 19.23 23.28 1.99
CA CYS A 45 20.38 24.17 1.85
C CYS A 45 20.06 25.47 1.08
N GLY A 46 18.84 25.58 0.53
CA GLY A 46 18.40 26.72 -0.26
C GLY A 46 18.69 26.65 -1.75
N ASN A 47 19.27 25.55 -2.23
CA ASN A 47 19.50 25.28 -3.64
C ASN A 47 18.16 25.19 -4.38
N ARG A 48 18.09 25.80 -5.56
CA ARG A 48 16.86 25.91 -6.35
C ARG A 48 17.00 25.14 -7.65
N HIS A 49 15.97 24.38 -7.98
CA HIS A 49 15.89 23.62 -9.23
C HIS A 49 14.53 23.86 -9.89
N ILE A 50 14.51 23.82 -11.21
CA ILE A 50 13.27 23.90 -11.99
C ILE A 50 13.14 22.59 -12.75
N VAL A 51 12.00 21.94 -12.62
CA VAL A 51 11.69 20.72 -13.38
C VAL A 51 10.37 20.90 -14.11
N LYS A 52 10.27 20.37 -15.33
CA LYS A 52 9.02 20.42 -16.11
C LYS A 52 8.20 19.16 -15.84
N PHE A 53 6.98 19.36 -15.37
CA PHE A 53 6.00 18.32 -15.10
C PHE A 53 5.10 18.11 -16.31
N ASN A 54 5.00 16.89 -16.81
CA ASN A 54 4.08 16.50 -17.87
C ASN A 54 2.72 16.15 -17.24
N ASN A 55 1.76 17.06 -17.35
CA ASN A 55 0.40 16.90 -16.81
C ASN A 55 -0.49 16.03 -17.71
N SER A 56 0.07 15.05 -18.41
CA SER A 56 -0.69 14.17 -19.29
C SER A 56 -1.09 12.91 -18.53
N SER A 57 -2.40 12.72 -18.35
CA SER A 57 -3.02 11.50 -17.79
C SER A 57 -2.76 10.23 -18.62
N LYS A 58 -2.09 10.35 -19.77
CA LYS A 58 -1.79 9.24 -20.70
C LYS A 58 -0.35 8.77 -20.66
N SER A 59 0.54 9.40 -19.88
CA SER A 59 1.95 8.99 -19.81
C SER A 59 2.39 8.67 -18.39
N ASP A 60 3.05 7.53 -18.20
CA ASP A 60 3.74 7.15 -16.96
C ASP A 60 4.97 8.05 -16.65
N PHE A 61 5.22 9.07 -17.48
CA PHE A 61 6.41 9.92 -17.50
C PHE A 61 6.07 11.35 -17.08
N PHE A 62 6.03 11.61 -15.78
CA PHE A 62 5.56 12.90 -15.28
C PHE A 62 6.62 14.01 -15.18
N VAL A 63 7.92 13.75 -15.28
CA VAL A 63 8.95 14.83 -15.29
C VAL A 63 9.94 14.58 -16.43
N ILE A 64 9.99 15.50 -17.39
CA ILE A 64 10.72 15.31 -18.66
C ILE A 64 12.01 16.15 -18.73
N ASP A 65 12.05 17.29 -18.04
CA ASP A 65 13.14 18.26 -18.16
C ASP A 65 13.57 18.80 -16.79
N GLY A 66 14.84 19.16 -16.64
CA GLY A 66 15.45 19.63 -15.38
C GLY A 66 16.03 18.52 -14.49
N MET A 67 15.67 17.26 -14.72
CA MET A 67 16.14 16.14 -13.89
C MET A 67 17.61 15.80 -14.10
N ILE A 68 18.10 15.88 -15.34
CA ILE A 68 19.52 15.60 -15.64
C ILE A 68 20.43 16.60 -14.91
N GLN A 69 20.08 17.90 -14.95
CA GLN A 69 20.83 18.94 -14.26
C GLN A 69 20.78 18.76 -12.74
N LEU A 70 19.61 18.41 -12.19
CA LEU A 70 19.45 18.10 -10.78
C LEU A 70 20.36 16.95 -10.36
N ARG A 71 20.43 15.87 -11.15
CA ARG A 71 21.32 14.73 -10.87
C ARG A 71 22.78 15.11 -10.89
N GLN A 72 23.21 15.90 -11.89
CA GLN A 72 24.58 16.40 -11.99
C GLN A 72 24.94 17.26 -10.77
N PHE A 73 24.03 18.15 -10.36
CA PHE A 73 24.24 19.03 -9.21
C PHE A 73 24.45 18.26 -7.90
N TYR A 74 23.65 17.21 -7.64
CA TYR A 74 23.75 16.43 -6.41
C TYR A 74 24.69 15.21 -6.52
N GLY A 75 25.36 15.02 -7.67
CA GLY A 75 26.26 13.89 -7.90
C GLY A 75 25.56 12.53 -7.84
N LEU A 76 24.32 12.43 -8.31
CA LEU A 76 23.49 11.23 -8.18
C LEU A 76 23.85 10.17 -9.23
N THR A 77 24.67 9.20 -8.84
CA THR A 77 25.03 8.02 -9.63
C THR A 77 24.15 6.82 -9.26
N GLY A 78 23.38 6.28 -10.20
CA GLY A 78 22.50 5.13 -9.93
C GLY A 78 21.05 5.49 -9.57
N SER A 79 20.37 4.70 -8.76
CA SER A 79 18.96 4.96 -8.39
C SER A 79 18.84 5.65 -7.04
N HIS A 80 18.17 6.79 -6.96
CA HIS A 80 18.03 7.56 -5.71
C HIS A 80 16.58 7.89 -5.40
N LEU A 81 16.29 8.07 -4.11
CA LEU A 81 15.00 8.60 -3.68
C LEU A 81 15.03 10.13 -3.64
N LEU A 82 13.96 10.74 -4.13
CA LEU A 82 13.68 12.16 -4.01
C LEU A 82 12.31 12.33 -3.34
N LEU A 83 12.18 13.31 -2.46
CA LEU A 83 10.89 13.68 -1.88
C LEU A 83 10.57 15.14 -2.25
N PHE A 84 9.42 15.37 -2.87
CA PHE A 84 8.88 16.71 -3.09
C PHE A 84 7.76 16.97 -2.09
N GLY A 85 7.87 17.96 -1.22
CA GLY A 85 6.77 18.41 -0.36
C GLY A 85 6.08 19.61 -0.99
N TYR A 86 4.81 19.51 -1.35
CA TYR A 86 4.08 20.65 -1.93
C TYR A 86 3.98 21.81 -0.94
N LYS A 87 4.27 23.02 -1.42
CA LYS A 87 4.17 24.26 -0.64
C LYS A 87 3.16 25.26 -1.23
N GLY A 88 2.33 24.83 -2.19
CA GLY A 88 1.44 25.72 -2.93
C GLY A 88 2.14 26.43 -4.10
N ASN A 89 1.35 27.01 -5.01
CA ASN A 89 1.84 27.86 -6.12
C ASN A 89 2.98 27.23 -6.94
N LYS A 90 2.86 25.93 -7.25
CA LYS A 90 3.86 25.17 -8.04
C LYS A 90 5.26 25.17 -7.40
N LYS A 91 5.34 25.41 -6.08
CA LYS A 91 6.57 25.36 -5.28
C LYS A 91 6.60 24.07 -4.47
N PHE A 92 7.77 23.47 -4.39
CA PHE A 92 7.99 22.22 -3.67
C PHE A 92 9.27 22.30 -2.87
N ARG A 93 9.24 21.76 -1.65
CA ARG A 93 10.44 21.43 -0.88
C ARG A 93 11.04 20.15 -1.47
N LEU A 94 12.31 20.14 -1.81
CA LEU A 94 13.04 18.97 -2.27
C LEU A 94 13.87 18.37 -1.12
N THR A 95 13.77 17.06 -0.91
CA THR A 95 14.69 16.29 -0.07
C THR A 95 15.35 15.22 -0.94
N VAL A 96 16.68 15.24 -1.00
CA VAL A 96 17.48 14.31 -1.80
C VAL A 96 18.08 13.24 -0.89
N PHE A 97 17.76 11.98 -1.13
CA PHE A 97 18.37 10.88 -0.40
C PHE A 97 19.62 10.40 -1.14
N LYS A 98 20.80 10.80 -0.66
CA LYS A 98 22.11 10.50 -1.29
C LYS A 98 22.43 9.01 -1.37
N LYS A 99 21.88 8.19 -0.46
CA LYS A 99 22.09 6.74 -0.47
C LYS A 99 21.46 6.13 -1.73
N GLU A 100 22.26 5.42 -2.52
CA GLU A 100 21.75 4.66 -3.65
C GLU A 100 20.80 3.55 -3.16
N VAL A 101 19.74 3.35 -3.91
CA VAL A 101 18.66 2.44 -3.58
C VAL A 101 18.71 1.27 -4.56
N GLU A 102 18.98 0.07 -4.01
CA GLU A 102 19.01 -1.16 -4.80
C GLU A 102 17.76 -1.30 -5.69
N GLU A 103 17.94 -1.93 -6.85
CA GLU A 103 17.01 -1.93 -7.99
C GLU A 103 15.59 -2.44 -7.65
N TYR A 104 15.34 -3.00 -6.45
CA TYR A 104 14.07 -3.63 -6.06
C TYR A 104 13.43 -3.16 -4.74
N SER A 105 13.89 -2.07 -4.11
CA SER A 105 13.41 -1.67 -2.78
C SER A 105 12.33 -0.57 -2.75
N PHE A 106 11.56 -0.37 -3.83
CA PHE A 106 10.41 0.54 -3.83
C PHE A 106 9.50 0.32 -2.60
N PRO A 107 9.04 1.36 -1.90
CA PRO A 107 8.05 1.20 -0.83
C PRO A 107 6.76 0.57 -1.36
N ALA A 108 6.03 -0.21 -0.54
CA ALA A 108 4.86 -0.99 -0.99
C ALA A 108 3.73 -0.15 -1.60
N PHE A 109 3.69 1.15 -1.32
CA PHE A 109 2.72 2.11 -1.85
C PHE A 109 3.13 2.72 -3.20
N HIS A 110 4.31 2.40 -3.72
CA HIS A 110 4.78 2.90 -5.01
C HIS A 110 4.16 2.10 -6.17
N SER A 111 3.76 2.74 -7.28
CA SER A 111 3.11 2.07 -8.44
C SER A 111 3.97 0.96 -9.06
N GLN A 112 5.28 1.21 -9.18
CA GLN A 112 6.29 0.28 -9.68
C GLN A 112 6.83 -0.67 -8.60
N SER A 113 6.26 -0.64 -7.40
CA SER A 113 6.60 -1.61 -6.37
C SER A 113 6.26 -3.01 -6.86
N ARG A 114 7.31 -3.82 -7.05
CA ARG A 114 7.17 -5.28 -7.08
C ARG A 114 6.92 -5.86 -5.69
N LYS A 115 7.02 -5.04 -4.63
CA LYS A 115 6.53 -5.47 -3.31
C LYS A 115 5.03 -5.62 -3.39
N PRO A 116 4.49 -6.67 -2.78
CA PRO A 116 3.20 -7.18 -3.17
C PRO A 116 2.16 -6.31 -2.48
N LYS A 117 1.21 -5.77 -3.26
CA LYS A 117 0.16 -4.90 -2.72
C LYS A 117 -0.53 -5.64 -1.58
N THR A 118 -0.55 -5.02 -0.41
CA THR A 118 -1.20 -5.61 0.77
C THR A 118 -2.70 -5.57 0.52
N GLN A 119 -3.31 -6.75 0.39
CA GLN A 119 -4.75 -6.85 0.22
C GLN A 119 -5.42 -6.89 1.59
N LYS A 120 -6.44 -6.05 1.79
CA LYS A 120 -7.20 -6.00 3.05
C LYS A 120 -8.59 -6.57 2.85
N PHE A 121 -9.04 -7.37 3.82
CA PHE A 121 -10.41 -7.92 3.86
C PHE A 121 -11.03 -7.69 5.23
N VAL A 122 -12.28 -7.24 5.25
CA VAL A 122 -13.01 -6.95 6.49
C VAL A 122 -14.04 -8.03 6.75
N VAL A 123 -14.04 -8.56 7.97
CA VAL A 123 -14.96 -9.61 8.42
C VAL A 123 -15.59 -9.21 9.76
N THR A 124 -16.92 -9.17 9.81
CA THR A 124 -17.66 -9.02 11.05
C THR A 124 -17.91 -10.39 11.67
N LEU A 125 -17.49 -10.57 12.93
CA LEU A 125 -17.75 -11.80 13.67
C LEU A 125 -19.20 -11.84 14.14
N THR A 126 -19.90 -12.92 13.80
CA THR A 126 -21.21 -13.25 14.37
C THR A 126 -21.01 -14.18 15.57
N LYS A 127 -22.07 -14.41 16.37
CA LYS A 127 -22.04 -15.43 17.42
C LYS A 127 -21.60 -16.79 16.89
N TYR A 128 -21.98 -17.11 15.65
CA TYR A 128 -21.62 -18.35 14.97
C TYR A 128 -20.15 -18.39 14.54
N THR A 129 -19.66 -17.36 13.86
CA THR A 129 -18.29 -17.36 13.32
C THR A 129 -17.21 -17.15 14.40
N ALA A 130 -17.55 -16.52 15.53
CA ALA A 130 -16.63 -16.40 16.67
C ALA A 130 -16.49 -17.70 17.47
N SER A 131 -17.52 -18.55 17.51
CA SER A 131 -17.56 -19.75 18.37
C SER A 131 -17.20 -21.06 17.65
N LYS A 132 -17.39 -21.12 16.33
CA LYS A 132 -17.04 -22.29 15.53
C LYS A 132 -15.54 -22.42 15.31
N SER A 133 -15.10 -23.66 15.06
CA SER A 133 -13.74 -23.99 14.64
C SER A 133 -13.44 -23.63 13.17
N GLU A 134 -14.37 -22.98 12.49
CA GLU A 134 -14.22 -22.56 11.10
C GLU A 134 -14.81 -21.17 10.83
N LEU A 135 -14.19 -20.44 9.90
CA LEU A 135 -14.66 -19.19 9.33
C LEU A 135 -14.91 -19.37 7.83
N LEU A 136 -16.17 -19.25 7.41
CA LEU A 136 -16.56 -19.21 6.00
C LEU A 136 -16.24 -17.85 5.38
N LEU A 137 -15.55 -17.84 4.25
CA LEU A 137 -15.18 -16.61 3.56
C LEU A 137 -16.27 -16.15 2.58
N LYS A 138 -16.53 -14.84 2.59
CA LYS A 138 -17.39 -14.20 1.58
C LYS A 138 -16.67 -14.16 0.23
N LYS A 139 -17.44 -13.97 -0.85
CA LYS A 139 -17.03 -14.10 -2.26
C LYS A 139 -15.63 -13.52 -2.56
N ASP A 140 -15.43 -12.23 -2.34
CA ASP A 140 -14.17 -11.55 -2.72
C ASP A 140 -12.95 -12.09 -1.96
N PHE A 141 -13.09 -12.33 -0.65
CA PHE A 141 -12.01 -12.91 0.14
C PHE A 141 -11.78 -14.37 -0.24
N ALA A 142 -12.85 -15.14 -0.48
CA ALA A 142 -12.74 -16.52 -0.93
C ALA A 142 -12.01 -16.62 -2.28
N GLU A 143 -12.35 -15.80 -3.27
CA GLU A 143 -11.71 -15.76 -4.58
C GLU A 143 -10.21 -15.45 -4.47
N PHE A 144 -9.83 -14.46 -3.66
CA PHE A 144 -8.43 -14.17 -3.37
C PHE A 144 -7.70 -15.37 -2.77
N MET A 145 -8.32 -16.04 -1.78
CA MET A 145 -7.72 -17.19 -1.11
C MET A 145 -7.65 -18.45 -1.98
N ARG A 146 -8.53 -18.62 -2.99
CA ARG A 146 -8.38 -19.69 -3.99
C ARG A 146 -7.08 -19.57 -4.77
N GLY A 147 -6.62 -18.33 -5.03
CA GLY A 147 -5.33 -18.05 -5.64
C GLY A 147 -4.12 -18.49 -4.79
N CYS A 148 -4.36 -18.88 -3.53
CA CYS A 148 -3.34 -19.28 -2.55
C CYS A 148 -3.36 -20.80 -2.27
N LYS A 149 -3.95 -21.61 -3.17
CA LYS A 149 -4.16 -23.06 -3.00
C LYS A 149 -2.90 -23.89 -2.69
N GLN A 150 -1.71 -23.36 -3.01
CA GLN A 150 -0.43 -23.98 -2.63
C GLN A 150 -0.20 -24.01 -1.11
N HIS A 151 -0.92 -23.20 -0.34
CA HIS A 151 -0.79 -23.11 1.10
C HIS A 151 -1.92 -23.88 1.79
N LYS A 152 -1.60 -25.07 2.34
CA LYS A 152 -2.54 -25.88 3.15
C LYS A 152 -2.88 -25.22 4.50
N SER A 153 -2.00 -24.35 5.01
CA SER A 153 -2.19 -23.61 6.26
C SER A 153 -1.51 -22.26 6.19
N LEU A 154 -2.07 -21.29 6.91
CA LEU A 154 -1.64 -19.90 7.00
C LEU A 154 -1.46 -19.53 8.47
N TYR A 155 -0.54 -18.63 8.76
CA TYR A 155 -0.19 -18.22 10.11
C TYR A 155 -0.85 -16.88 10.40
N PHE A 156 -1.81 -16.89 11.32
CA PHE A 156 -2.52 -15.68 11.72
C PHE A 156 -1.78 -15.03 12.87
N MET A 157 -1.52 -13.74 12.74
CA MET A 157 -0.93 -12.92 13.79
C MET A 157 -1.95 -11.90 14.24
N GLY A 158 -2.37 -12.01 15.50
CA GLY A 158 -3.28 -11.09 16.17
C GLY A 158 -2.55 -10.15 17.13
N PRO A 159 -3.30 -9.40 17.96
CA PRO A 159 -2.74 -8.48 18.95
C PRO A 159 -1.82 -9.13 19.99
N SER A 160 -1.99 -10.42 20.27
CA SER A 160 -1.16 -11.20 21.19
C SER A 160 0.26 -11.46 20.67
N SER A 161 0.58 -11.05 19.43
CA SER A 161 1.86 -11.32 18.74
C SER A 161 2.22 -12.80 18.57
N SER A 162 1.31 -13.72 18.91
CA SER A 162 1.47 -15.16 18.70
C SER A 162 0.98 -15.57 17.32
N PHE A 163 1.76 -16.39 16.60
CA PHE A 163 1.32 -16.99 15.34
C PHE A 163 0.45 -18.22 15.60
N VAL A 164 -0.77 -18.22 15.07
CA VAL A 164 -1.67 -19.38 15.12
C VAL A 164 -1.84 -19.96 13.71
N PRO A 165 -1.45 -21.22 13.48
CA PRO A 165 -1.67 -21.87 12.19
C PRO A 165 -3.16 -22.19 11.99
N CYS A 166 -3.73 -21.66 10.91
CA CYS A 166 -5.09 -21.87 10.47
C CYS A 166 -5.11 -22.64 9.14
N LYS A 167 -5.83 -23.77 9.07
CA LYS A 167 -5.96 -24.53 7.82
C LYS A 167 -6.77 -23.75 6.78
N LEU A 168 -6.29 -23.71 5.54
CA LEU A 168 -7.06 -23.21 4.40
C LEU A 168 -7.78 -24.39 3.75
N LEU A 169 -9.11 -24.38 3.84
CA LEU A 169 -9.96 -25.41 3.25
C LEU A 169 -10.62 -24.85 1.99
N ASN A 170 -10.20 -25.35 0.83
CA ASN A 170 -10.83 -25.05 -0.45
C ASN A 170 -11.62 -26.29 -0.91
N TRP A 171 -12.95 -26.17 -0.97
CA TRP A 171 -13.83 -27.20 -1.47
C TRP A 171 -14.33 -26.82 -2.86
N GLU A 172 -14.07 -27.70 -3.83
CA GLU A 172 -14.52 -27.57 -5.23
C GLU A 172 -15.53 -28.68 -5.52
N GLY A 173 -16.80 -28.30 -5.63
CA GLY A 173 -17.92 -29.20 -5.86
C GLY A 173 -19.18 -28.38 -6.23
N ARG A 174 -20.37 -28.99 -6.15
CA ARG A 174 -21.65 -28.32 -6.54
C ARG A 174 -21.86 -26.96 -5.85
N ARG A 175 -21.37 -26.81 -4.61
CA ARG A 175 -21.27 -25.53 -3.89
C ARG A 175 -19.84 -25.31 -3.45
N SER A 176 -19.05 -24.66 -4.29
CA SER A 176 -17.66 -24.37 -3.95
C SER A 176 -17.59 -23.42 -2.76
N SER A 177 -16.68 -23.66 -1.82
CA SER A 177 -16.52 -22.80 -0.64
C SER A 177 -15.07 -22.76 -0.19
N VAL A 178 -14.68 -21.63 0.40
CA VAL A 178 -13.37 -21.45 1.01
C VAL A 178 -13.56 -21.08 2.47
N LYS A 179 -12.84 -21.77 3.35
CA LYS A 179 -12.91 -21.57 4.79
C LYS A 179 -11.53 -21.53 5.42
N PHE A 180 -11.40 -20.80 6.51
CA PHE A 180 -10.35 -21.07 7.49
C PHE A 180 -10.89 -22.10 8.48
N GLY A 181 -10.20 -23.23 8.62
CA GLY A 181 -10.62 -24.33 9.48
C GLY A 181 -9.83 -24.36 10.79
N SER A 182 -9.40 -25.57 11.18
CA SER A 182 -8.57 -25.85 12.36
C SER A 182 -7.54 -24.74 12.61
N GLY A 183 -7.52 -24.21 13.83
CA GLY A 183 -6.73 -23.04 14.22
C GLY A 183 -7.57 -21.79 14.47
N TRP A 184 -8.68 -21.63 13.74
CA TRP A 184 -9.52 -20.42 13.82
C TRP A 184 -10.08 -20.14 15.21
N LYS A 185 -10.74 -21.13 15.85
CA LYS A 185 -11.31 -20.95 17.21
C LYS A 185 -10.24 -20.60 18.24
N LYS A 186 -9.07 -21.27 18.17
CA LYS A 186 -7.92 -20.98 19.04
C LYS A 186 -7.44 -19.55 18.81
N PHE A 187 -7.28 -19.15 17.56
CA PHE A 187 -6.86 -17.80 17.20
C PHE A 187 -7.78 -16.71 17.77
N CYS A 188 -9.11 -16.90 17.67
CA CYS A 188 -10.07 -15.98 18.28
C CYS A 188 -9.92 -15.92 19.80
N ALA A 189 -9.77 -17.06 20.47
CA ALA A 189 -9.58 -17.12 21.92
C ALA A 189 -8.29 -16.42 22.36
N ASP A 190 -7.16 -16.75 21.73
CA ASP A 190 -5.83 -16.18 22.04
C ASP A 190 -5.79 -14.65 21.78
N SER A 191 -6.55 -14.18 20.79
CA SER A 191 -6.63 -12.75 20.43
C SER A 191 -7.75 -11.98 21.16
N GLY A 192 -8.57 -12.65 21.97
CA GLY A 192 -9.71 -12.05 22.68
C GLY A 192 -10.84 -11.56 21.77
N PHE A 193 -10.96 -12.11 20.55
CA PHE A 193 -12.00 -11.70 19.60
C PHE A 193 -13.34 -12.36 19.93
N LYS A 194 -14.41 -11.56 19.88
CA LYS A 194 -15.78 -11.98 20.21
C LYS A 194 -16.80 -11.56 19.16
N ALA A 195 -18.01 -12.10 19.29
CA ALA A 195 -19.13 -11.72 18.44
C ALA A 195 -19.36 -10.20 18.47
N GLY A 196 -19.58 -9.60 17.31
CA GLY A 196 -19.71 -8.16 17.11
C GLY A 196 -18.40 -7.47 16.72
N ASP A 197 -17.24 -8.11 16.91
CA ASP A 197 -15.97 -7.53 16.48
C ASP A 197 -15.86 -7.47 14.95
N VAL A 198 -15.26 -6.39 14.46
CA VAL A 198 -14.92 -6.21 13.05
C VAL A 198 -13.42 -6.41 12.90
N LEU A 199 -13.02 -7.41 12.12
CA LEU A 199 -11.63 -7.78 11.92
C LEU A 199 -11.17 -7.37 10.52
N THR A 200 -9.97 -6.80 10.44
CA THR A 200 -9.26 -6.55 9.19
C THR A 200 -8.14 -7.56 9.02
N PHE A 201 -8.20 -8.34 7.95
CA PHE A 201 -7.17 -9.28 7.51
C PHE A 201 -6.27 -8.58 6.50
N GLU A 202 -5.00 -8.42 6.81
CA GLU A 202 -3.99 -7.86 5.92
C GLU A 202 -3.10 -8.96 5.36
N CYS A 203 -3.26 -9.21 4.06
CA CYS A 203 -2.54 -10.23 3.32
C CYS A 203 -1.41 -9.58 2.54
N LYS A 204 -0.17 -9.75 3.00
CA LYS A 204 1.05 -9.30 2.30
C LYS A 204 1.53 -10.41 1.37
N ASP A 205 1.48 -10.22 0.06
CA ASP A 205 1.87 -11.25 -0.92
C ASP A 205 1.33 -12.66 -0.64
N ALA A 206 0.02 -12.86 -0.69
CA ALA A 206 -0.52 -14.17 -0.32
C ALA A 206 -0.06 -15.34 -1.22
N LYS A 207 0.60 -15.07 -2.35
CA LYS A 207 1.22 -16.12 -3.18
C LYS A 207 2.56 -16.61 -2.61
N LYS A 208 3.32 -15.76 -1.93
CA LYS A 208 4.65 -16.10 -1.36
C LYS A 208 4.63 -16.19 0.16
N SER A 209 3.85 -15.34 0.81
CA SER A 209 3.72 -15.28 2.26
C SER A 209 2.57 -16.17 2.73
N ARG A 210 2.82 -16.87 3.83
CA ARG A 210 1.79 -17.60 4.56
C ARG A 210 1.26 -16.83 5.76
N ILE A 211 1.71 -15.61 5.98
CA ILE A 211 1.38 -14.81 7.16
C ILE A 211 0.22 -13.87 6.84
N ILE A 212 -0.80 -13.87 7.68
CA ILE A 212 -1.90 -12.91 7.64
C ILE A 212 -1.94 -12.16 8.96
N PHE A 213 -1.87 -10.84 8.89
CA PHE A 213 -2.03 -9.98 10.06
C PHE A 213 -3.51 -9.70 10.26
N VAL A 214 -4.01 -9.85 11.48
CA VAL A 214 -5.42 -9.64 11.78
C VAL A 214 -5.53 -8.65 12.93
N THR A 215 -6.23 -7.55 12.67
CA THR A 215 -6.46 -6.49 13.66
C THR A 215 -7.95 -6.26 13.85
N LYS A 216 -8.33 -5.80 15.04
CA LYS A 216 -9.70 -5.33 15.28
C LYS A 216 -9.80 -3.89 14.75
N THR A 217 -10.77 -3.64 13.89
CA THR A 217 -11.08 -2.30 13.40
C THR A 217 -11.86 -1.56 14.49
N SER A 218 -11.30 -0.48 15.04
CA SER A 218 -12.05 0.45 15.88
C SER A 218 -13.07 1.19 15.03
N LYS A 219 -14.34 1.24 15.49
CA LYS A 219 -15.35 2.14 14.93
C LYS A 219 -15.02 3.58 15.30
#